data_AF-A0A1B6LIT6-F1
#
_entry.id   AF-A0A1B6LIT6-F1
#
_cell.length_a   1.000
_cell.length_b   1.000
_cell.length_c   1.000
_cell.angle_alpha   90.00
_cell.angle_beta   90.00
_cell.angle_gamma   90.00
#
_symmetry.space_group_name_H-M   'P 1'
#
loop_
_entity.id
_entity.type
_entity.pdbx_description
1 polymer ?
#
loop_
_entity_poly.entity_id
_entity_poly.type
_entity_poly.pdbx_seq_one_letter_code
_entity_poly.pdbx_strand_id
1 'polypeptide(L)'
;MKRTQTVATVANQQSTEMKPPVSESLRPVSTSIQSASDPSQSVKISENEHKSEFPDLIIFKGFSKFGGKGTQFLKRSFLDSPYGSLTTVKEKSENPIKVSVWACGKRLAEGQGPTQTEAEHDAMYSLLAKLRTTNYYIELKDNYNTRKRFPDYLLTVDPSQSHIYKVVYLRREDGSPFPYDIQGAVDYVSSFAELSIYIKNLGNTGSKADLFILNIDKSQRPEIYKVCSEIGMKARPLLGCSNRGVVAEYLLTGREVFQQLISCGGDTIKYHLYPPGSECSIIAVKEKDDELARHLSTEKWSAEQLRIRKRV
;
A
#
# COMPACT_ATOMS: atom_id res chain seq x y z
N MET A 1 0.52 -42.51 64.46
CA MET A 1 0.17 -43.34 63.28
C MET A 1 1.48 -43.60 62.54
N LYS A 2 2.12 -44.78 62.64
CA LYS A 2 1.94 -45.99 61.78
C LYS A 2 1.97 -45.57 60.29
N ARG A 3 2.89 -45.98 59.39
CA ARG A 3 3.69 -47.21 59.14
C ARG A 3 4.87 -46.83 58.18
N THR A 4 6.11 -47.30 58.38
CA THR A 4 6.78 -48.48 57.74
C THR A 4 7.21 -48.21 56.27
N GLN A 5 8.53 -48.05 55.96
CA GLN A 5 9.48 -49.04 55.38
C GLN A 5 8.91 -49.84 54.18
N THR A 6 9.56 -49.99 53.01
CA THR A 6 10.76 -50.83 52.73
C THR A 6 11.16 -50.63 51.23
N VAL A 7 12.39 -50.24 50.87
CA VAL A 7 13.56 -51.02 50.36
C VAL A 7 13.34 -51.93 49.13
N ALA A 8 14.26 -51.79 48.15
CA ALA A 8 14.86 -52.83 47.27
C ALA A 8 14.05 -53.43 46.11
N THR A 9 14.59 -53.89 44.96
CA THR A 9 15.90 -53.89 44.27
C THR A 9 15.62 -54.54 42.89
N VAL A 10 16.62 -54.49 41.99
CA VAL A 10 17.02 -55.53 41.02
C VAL A 10 16.85 -55.16 39.54
N ALA A 11 18.01 -54.87 38.95
CA ALA A 11 18.30 -54.99 37.53
C ALA A 11 18.19 -56.44 37.07
N ASN A 12 17.65 -56.67 35.87
CA ASN A 12 17.89 -57.91 35.15
C ASN A 12 18.12 -57.60 33.66
N GLN A 13 19.34 -57.90 33.20
CA GLN A 13 19.71 -57.96 31.80
C GLN A 13 19.29 -59.33 31.26
N GLN A 14 18.72 -59.38 30.06
CA GLN A 14 18.93 -60.51 29.15
C GLN A 14 18.73 -60.06 27.70
N SER A 15 19.82 -60.17 26.94
CA SER A 15 19.90 -60.05 25.49
C SER A 15 19.02 -61.06 24.77
N THR A 16 18.35 -60.61 23.72
CA THR A 16 18.18 -61.40 22.49
C THR A 16 18.29 -60.46 21.29
N GLU A 17 19.30 -60.72 20.45
CA GLU A 17 19.45 -60.14 19.11
C GLU A 17 18.26 -60.53 18.24
N MET A 18 17.60 -59.55 17.59
CA MET A 18 16.95 -59.75 16.30
C MET A 18 17.05 -58.49 15.44
N LYS A 19 17.42 -58.75 14.17
CA LYS A 19 17.68 -57.89 12.99
C LYS A 19 16.93 -56.55 12.89
N PRO A 20 17.55 -55.54 12.23
CA PRO A 20 16.90 -54.27 11.92
C PRO A 20 15.85 -54.43 10.81
N PRO A 21 14.69 -53.77 10.90
CA PRO A 21 13.78 -53.70 9.77
C PRO A 21 14.31 -52.73 8.71
N VAL A 22 14.54 -53.35 7.56
CA VAL A 22 14.62 -52.87 6.18
C VAL A 22 14.25 -51.40 5.93
N SER A 23 15.21 -50.72 5.30
CA SER A 23 15.14 -49.41 4.65
C SER A 23 13.94 -49.31 3.68
N GLU A 24 12.87 -48.62 4.07
CA GLU A 24 11.93 -48.09 3.10
C GLU A 24 12.50 -46.80 2.51
N SER A 25 13.00 -46.97 1.29
CA SER A 25 13.34 -45.92 0.35
C SER A 25 12.12 -45.03 0.09
N LEU A 26 12.06 -43.88 0.76
CA LEU A 26 11.20 -42.79 0.35
C LEU A 26 11.79 -42.20 -0.95
N ARG A 27 11.14 -42.58 -2.05
CA ARG A 27 11.38 -42.07 -3.40
C ARG A 27 11.41 -40.54 -3.38
N PRO A 28 12.29 -39.90 -4.18
CA PRO A 28 12.21 -38.45 -4.38
C PRO A 28 10.88 -38.16 -5.08
N VAL A 29 9.97 -37.47 -4.39
CA VAL A 29 8.86 -36.80 -5.06
C VAL A 29 9.48 -35.68 -5.86
N SER A 30 9.65 -35.91 -7.17
CA SER A 30 9.89 -34.86 -8.14
C SER A 30 8.67 -33.95 -8.19
N THR A 31 8.55 -33.03 -7.24
CA THR A 31 7.76 -31.83 -7.45
C THR A 31 8.57 -30.96 -8.40
N SER A 32 8.20 -31.05 -9.67
CA SER A 32 8.47 -30.04 -10.69
C SER A 32 8.18 -28.67 -10.09
N ILE A 33 9.22 -27.97 -9.64
CA ILE A 33 9.18 -26.53 -9.46
C ILE A 33 8.99 -26.00 -10.88
N GLN A 34 7.73 -25.79 -11.26
CA GLN A 34 7.42 -24.90 -12.35
C GLN A 34 8.07 -23.57 -11.96
N SER A 35 9.14 -23.27 -12.67
CA SER A 35 9.81 -21.98 -12.70
C SER A 35 8.76 -20.88 -12.58
N ALA A 36 8.78 -20.17 -11.44
CA ALA A 36 8.06 -18.93 -11.29
C ALA A 36 8.44 -18.06 -12.50
N SER A 37 7.43 -17.77 -13.30
CA SER A 37 7.50 -16.97 -14.52
C SER A 37 8.32 -15.69 -14.27
N ASP A 38 9.23 -15.41 -15.20
CA ASP A 38 10.03 -14.20 -15.27
C ASP A 38 9.24 -12.94 -14.88
N PRO A 39 9.73 -12.10 -13.95
CA PRO A 39 9.11 -10.81 -13.64
C PRO A 39 9.24 -9.79 -14.78
N SER A 40 9.78 -10.18 -15.93
CA SER A 40 9.97 -9.34 -17.12
C SER A 40 8.81 -9.40 -18.12
N GLN A 41 7.77 -10.20 -17.87
CA GLN A 41 6.56 -10.13 -18.70
C GLN A 41 5.74 -8.90 -18.33
N SER A 42 5.98 -7.80 -19.05
CA SER A 42 5.04 -6.69 -19.09
C SER A 42 3.67 -7.25 -19.48
N VAL A 43 2.69 -7.19 -18.58
CA VAL A 43 1.30 -7.44 -18.94
C VAL A 43 0.95 -6.46 -20.05
N LYS A 44 0.83 -6.96 -21.28
CA LYS A 44 0.27 -6.19 -22.38
C LYS A 44 -1.19 -5.99 -22.03
N ILE A 45 -1.55 -4.73 -21.74
CA ILE A 45 -2.94 -4.32 -21.69
C ILE A 45 -3.56 -4.76 -23.02
N SER A 46 -4.63 -5.56 -22.99
CA SER A 46 -5.34 -5.97 -24.20
C SER A 46 -5.63 -4.72 -25.04
N GLU A 47 -4.97 -4.61 -26.20
CA GLU A 47 -4.99 -3.42 -27.06
C GLU A 47 -6.39 -3.11 -27.63
N ASN A 48 -7.37 -4.00 -27.42
CA ASN A 48 -8.68 -3.93 -28.07
C ASN A 48 -9.82 -3.32 -27.23
N GLU A 49 -9.61 -2.89 -25.98
CA GLU A 49 -10.71 -2.34 -25.15
C GLU A 49 -10.47 -0.92 -24.58
N HIS A 50 -9.26 -0.37 -24.65
CA HIS A 50 -8.98 0.97 -24.12
C HIS A 50 -9.11 2.06 -25.18
N LYS A 51 -10.25 2.77 -25.17
CA LYS A 51 -10.47 4.01 -25.95
C LYS A 51 -9.64 5.21 -25.45
N SER A 52 -8.60 4.97 -24.65
CA SER A 52 -7.81 6.04 -24.06
C SER A 52 -6.92 6.71 -25.09
N GLU A 53 -6.89 8.04 -25.04
CA GLU A 53 -5.88 8.85 -25.69
C GLU A 53 -4.48 8.65 -25.06
N PHE A 54 -4.43 8.09 -23.85
CA PHE A 54 -3.22 7.91 -23.04
C PHE A 54 -3.17 6.49 -22.43
N PRO A 55 -3.07 5.40 -23.23
CA PRO A 55 -3.19 4.03 -22.72
C PRO A 55 -2.18 3.66 -21.62
N ASP A 56 -0.94 4.15 -21.72
CA ASP A 56 0.10 3.95 -20.70
C ASP A 56 0.00 4.88 -19.46
N LEU A 57 -0.98 5.79 -19.40
CA LEU A 57 -1.16 6.68 -18.25
C LEU A 57 -1.94 5.96 -17.15
N ILE A 58 -1.25 5.75 -16.02
CA ILE A 58 -1.84 5.29 -14.77
C ILE A 58 -2.00 6.48 -13.84
N ILE A 59 -3.24 6.79 -13.46
CA ILE A 59 -3.51 7.91 -12.55
C ILE A 59 -3.30 7.42 -11.13
N PHE A 60 -2.21 7.84 -10.49
CA PHE A 60 -1.82 7.33 -9.18
C PHE A 60 -2.03 8.36 -8.06
N LYS A 61 -3.00 8.12 -7.20
CA LYS A 61 -3.22 8.86 -5.94
C LYS A 61 -2.63 8.06 -4.76
N GLY A 62 -1.32 7.86 -4.78
CA GLY A 62 -0.58 7.44 -3.59
C GLY A 62 -0.34 8.66 -2.70
N PHE A 63 -0.82 8.66 -1.45
CA PHE A 63 -0.58 9.79 -0.53
C PHE A 63 0.91 10.10 -0.44
N SER A 64 1.35 11.22 -1.00
CA SER A 64 2.65 11.78 -0.67
C SER A 64 2.56 12.41 0.73
N LYS A 65 3.64 12.32 1.51
CA LYS A 65 3.84 13.13 2.74
C LYS A 65 3.81 14.65 2.46
N PHE A 66 3.69 15.06 1.20
CA PHE A 66 3.66 16.44 0.72
C PHE A 66 2.31 16.73 0.05
N GLY A 67 1.24 16.74 0.84
CA GLY A 67 0.08 17.61 0.59
C GLY A 67 -0.36 17.84 -0.85
N GLY A 68 -0.54 16.77 -1.63
CA GLY A 68 -1.22 16.86 -2.92
C GLY A 68 -2.72 17.06 -2.71
N LYS A 69 -3.13 18.19 -2.11
CA LYS A 69 -4.53 18.59 -2.10
C LYS A 69 -4.94 18.89 -3.56
N GLY A 70 -6.16 18.51 -3.93
CA GLY A 70 -6.68 18.72 -5.29
C GLY A 70 -6.01 17.83 -6.34
N THR A 71 -5.59 18.39 -7.47
CA THR A 71 -5.25 17.66 -8.70
C THR A 71 -3.74 17.44 -8.92
N GLN A 72 -2.91 17.65 -7.89
CA GLN A 72 -1.44 17.50 -8.02
C GLN A 72 -0.99 16.08 -8.38
N PHE A 73 -1.70 15.07 -7.90
CA PHE A 73 -1.43 13.67 -8.25
C PHE A 73 -1.53 13.44 -9.77
N LEU A 74 -2.40 14.18 -10.47
CA LEU A 74 -2.55 14.08 -11.91
C LEU A 74 -1.31 14.63 -12.62
N LYS A 75 -0.80 15.80 -12.20
CA LYS A 75 0.47 16.35 -12.72
C LYS A 75 1.63 15.36 -12.54
N ARG A 76 1.71 14.72 -11.37
CA ARG A 76 2.74 13.71 -11.09
C ARG A 76 2.58 12.46 -11.96
N SER A 77 1.36 11.98 -12.13
CA SER A 77 1.05 10.80 -12.96
C SER A 77 1.50 11.02 -14.41
N PHE A 78 1.26 12.22 -14.95
CA PHE A 78 1.73 12.61 -16.28
C PHE A 78 3.26 12.72 -16.35
N LEU A 79 3.89 13.38 -15.38
CA LEU A 79 5.35 13.51 -15.31
C LEU A 79 6.07 12.15 -15.30
N ASP A 80 5.51 11.17 -14.59
CA ASP A 80 6.08 9.81 -14.49
C ASP A 80 5.68 8.92 -15.69
N SER A 81 4.87 9.43 -16.62
CA SER A 81 4.41 8.70 -17.81
C SER A 81 5.22 9.07 -19.07
N PRO A 82 5.11 8.28 -20.16
CA PRO A 82 5.73 8.60 -21.45
C PRO A 82 5.25 9.92 -22.08
N TYR A 83 4.11 10.46 -21.62
CA TYR A 83 3.49 11.67 -22.18
C TYR A 83 4.06 12.98 -21.59
N GLY A 84 4.93 12.88 -20.59
CA GLY A 84 5.61 14.01 -19.98
C GLY A 84 4.69 14.94 -19.17
N SER A 85 5.23 16.10 -18.78
CA SER A 85 4.57 17.03 -17.86
C SER A 85 3.33 17.71 -18.45
N LEU A 86 2.32 17.90 -17.60
CA LEU A 86 1.23 18.83 -17.89
C LEU A 86 1.71 20.28 -17.79
N THR A 87 1.31 21.12 -18.74
CA THR A 87 1.52 22.57 -18.72
C THR A 87 0.19 23.31 -18.65
N THR A 88 0.15 24.44 -17.95
CA THR A 88 -1.03 25.31 -17.85
C THR A 88 -0.75 26.62 -18.57
N VAL A 89 -1.69 27.05 -19.41
CA VAL A 89 -1.59 28.32 -20.15
C VAL A 89 -2.81 29.17 -19.84
N LYS A 90 -2.58 30.36 -19.27
CA LYS A 90 -3.61 31.37 -19.05
C LYS A 90 -3.94 32.06 -20.37
N GLU A 91 -5.22 32.10 -20.73
CA GLU A 91 -5.68 32.81 -21.93
C GLU A 91 -5.82 34.31 -21.65
N LYS A 92 -5.83 35.14 -22.71
CA LYS A 92 -6.00 36.60 -22.64
C LYS A 92 -7.44 37.02 -22.32
N SER A 93 -8.10 36.34 -21.39
CA SER A 93 -9.44 36.68 -20.89
C SER A 93 -9.31 37.17 -19.45
N GLU A 94 -9.81 38.38 -19.19
CA GLU A 94 -9.69 39.00 -17.86
C GLU A 94 -10.85 38.64 -16.93
N ASN A 95 -12.03 38.29 -17.47
CA ASN A 95 -13.15 37.84 -16.65
C ASN A 95 -14.20 37.03 -17.44
N PRO A 96 -14.46 35.75 -17.12
CA PRO A 96 -13.69 34.95 -16.15
C PRO A 96 -12.27 34.68 -16.67
N ILE A 97 -11.32 34.45 -15.74
CA ILE A 97 -9.99 33.97 -16.11
C ILE A 97 -10.13 32.58 -16.70
N LYS A 98 -9.54 32.35 -17.87
CA LYS A 98 -9.53 31.05 -18.54
C LYS A 98 -8.13 30.46 -18.53
N VAL A 99 -8.05 29.17 -18.23
CA VAL A 99 -6.82 28.39 -18.25
C VAL A 99 -7.02 27.11 -19.03
N SER A 100 -6.05 26.78 -19.86
CA SER A 100 -6.01 25.52 -20.60
C SER A 100 -4.87 24.64 -20.11
N VAL A 101 -5.13 23.33 -20.05
CA VAL A 101 -4.15 22.29 -19.68
C VAL A 101 -3.69 21.60 -20.96
N TRP A 102 -2.38 21.43 -21.10
CA TRP A 102 -1.75 20.85 -22.28
C TRP A 102 -0.79 19.72 -21.90
N ALA A 103 -0.65 18.74 -22.79
CA ALA A 103 0.42 17.75 -22.78
C ALA A 103 0.75 17.39 -24.22
N CYS A 104 2.02 17.06 -24.51
CA CYS A 104 2.45 16.65 -25.85
C CYS A 104 2.01 17.62 -26.98
N GLY A 105 2.01 18.93 -26.70
CA GLY A 105 1.59 19.95 -27.68
C GLY A 105 0.09 19.99 -27.99
N LYS A 106 -0.75 19.23 -27.26
CA LYS A 106 -2.20 19.19 -27.43
C LYS A 106 -2.92 19.72 -26.19
N ARG A 107 -4.00 20.49 -26.43
CA ARG A 107 -4.89 20.97 -25.38
C ARG A 107 -5.79 19.82 -24.91
N LEU A 108 -5.75 19.52 -23.63
CA LEU A 108 -6.46 18.39 -23.03
C LEU A 108 -7.76 18.79 -22.34
N ALA A 109 -7.77 19.96 -21.70
CA ALA A 109 -8.92 20.51 -21.00
C ALA A 109 -8.82 22.04 -20.89
N GLU A 110 -9.94 22.68 -20.62
CA GLU A 110 -10.02 24.07 -20.20
C GLU A 110 -10.83 24.19 -18.91
N GLY A 111 -10.61 25.28 -18.20
CA GLY A 111 -11.35 25.64 -17.01
C GLY A 111 -11.39 27.15 -16.84
N GLN A 112 -12.36 27.59 -16.06
CA GLN A 112 -12.63 29.01 -15.85
C GLN A 112 -12.90 29.31 -14.38
N GLY A 113 -12.54 30.52 -13.95
CA GLY A 113 -12.76 30.95 -12.58
C GLY A 113 -12.48 32.43 -12.36
N PRO A 114 -12.86 32.98 -11.20
CA PRO A 114 -12.56 34.35 -10.81
C PRO A 114 -11.06 34.55 -10.51
N THR A 115 -10.33 33.48 -10.18
CA THR A 115 -8.88 33.48 -9.98
C THR A 115 -8.20 32.48 -10.92
N GLN A 116 -6.91 32.70 -11.23
CA GLN A 116 -6.13 31.74 -12.02
C GLN A 116 -6.08 30.36 -11.36
N THR A 117 -5.93 30.30 -10.04
CA THR A 117 -5.90 29.05 -9.27
C THR A 117 -7.20 28.27 -9.41
N GLU A 118 -8.35 28.96 -9.34
CA GLU A 118 -9.66 28.32 -9.53
C GLU A 118 -9.85 27.82 -10.96
N ALA A 119 -9.48 28.62 -11.97
CA ALA A 119 -9.51 28.19 -13.36
C ALA A 119 -8.59 26.98 -13.63
N GLU A 120 -7.41 26.92 -13.00
CA GLU A 120 -6.50 25.78 -13.05
C GLU A 120 -7.10 24.53 -12.40
N HIS A 121 -7.72 24.67 -11.23
CA HIS A 121 -8.39 23.55 -10.56
C HIS A 121 -9.54 23.02 -11.41
N ASP A 122 -10.39 23.90 -11.93
CA ASP A 122 -11.51 23.52 -12.79
C ASP A 122 -11.02 22.77 -14.05
N ALA A 123 -9.99 23.29 -14.72
CA ALA A 123 -9.41 22.64 -15.91
C ALA A 123 -8.85 21.24 -15.58
N MET A 124 -8.17 21.12 -14.44
CA MET A 124 -7.59 19.84 -14.01
C MET A 124 -8.65 18.83 -13.56
N TYR A 125 -9.75 19.26 -12.95
CA TYR A 125 -10.88 18.38 -12.62
C TYR A 125 -11.63 17.94 -13.87
N SER A 126 -11.81 18.82 -14.85
CA SER A 126 -12.36 18.47 -16.17
C SER A 126 -11.48 17.44 -16.89
N LEU A 127 -10.16 17.61 -16.85
CA LEU A 127 -9.22 16.61 -17.36
C LEU A 127 -9.35 15.28 -16.61
N LEU A 128 -9.38 15.31 -15.28
CA LEU A 128 -9.53 14.11 -14.46
C LEU A 128 -10.82 13.35 -14.77
N ALA A 129 -11.94 14.06 -14.94
CA ALA A 129 -13.23 13.46 -15.28
C ALA A 129 -13.19 12.73 -16.63
N LYS A 130 -12.53 13.34 -17.65
CA LYS A 130 -12.30 12.70 -18.96
C LYS A 130 -11.41 11.47 -18.85
N LEU A 131 -10.31 11.56 -18.10
CA LEU A 131 -9.36 10.46 -18.01
C LEU A 131 -9.91 9.29 -17.18
N ARG A 132 -10.75 9.53 -16.16
CA ARG A 132 -11.36 8.44 -15.37
C ARG A 132 -12.16 7.47 -16.21
N THR A 133 -12.82 7.92 -17.28
CA THR A 133 -13.63 7.04 -18.14
C THR A 133 -12.79 6.21 -19.09
N THR A 134 -11.49 6.52 -19.22
CA THR A 134 -10.62 5.92 -20.23
C THR A 134 -9.32 5.33 -19.66
N ASN A 135 -8.94 5.66 -18.43
CA ASN A 135 -7.68 5.27 -17.81
C ASN A 135 -7.88 4.54 -16.48
N TYR A 136 -6.92 3.69 -16.14
CA TYR A 136 -6.82 3.10 -14.81
C TYR A 136 -6.45 4.14 -13.76
N TYR A 137 -7.00 3.92 -12.58
CA TYR A 137 -6.79 4.78 -11.44
C TYR A 137 -6.42 3.96 -10.20
N ILE A 138 -5.38 4.37 -9.48
CA ILE A 138 -4.88 3.68 -8.28
C ILE A 138 -5.03 4.60 -7.09
N GLU A 139 -5.64 4.08 -6.02
CA GLU A 139 -5.79 4.78 -4.74
C GLU A 139 -5.11 4.02 -3.61
N LEU A 140 -4.45 4.75 -2.70
CA LEU A 140 -3.99 4.18 -1.44
C LEU A 140 -5.16 4.08 -0.45
N LYS A 141 -5.30 2.91 0.19
CA LYS A 141 -6.32 2.66 1.21
C LYS A 141 -6.07 3.49 2.48
N ASP A 142 -7.14 4.07 3.03
CA ASP A 142 -7.09 4.94 4.22
C ASP A 142 -6.52 4.22 5.46
N ASN A 143 -6.81 2.92 5.59
CA ASN A 143 -6.34 2.10 6.70
C ASN A 143 -4.80 1.91 6.69
N TYR A 144 -4.14 2.04 5.53
CA TYR A 144 -2.70 1.85 5.40
C TYR A 144 -1.88 2.97 6.08
N ASN A 145 -2.46 4.18 6.20
CA ASN A 145 -1.78 5.37 6.75
C ASN A 145 -2.38 5.89 8.07
N THR A 146 -3.26 5.12 8.71
CA THR A 146 -3.92 5.56 9.95
C THR A 146 -2.95 5.55 11.13
N ARG A 147 -2.52 6.73 11.59
CA ARG A 147 -1.53 6.88 12.68
C ARG A 147 -2.02 6.39 14.05
N LYS A 148 -3.33 6.28 14.24
CA LYS A 148 -3.97 6.10 15.55
C LYS A 148 -4.20 4.64 15.93
N ARG A 149 -4.09 3.69 14.99
CA ARG A 149 -4.46 2.29 15.22
C ARG A 149 -3.46 1.36 14.55
N PHE A 150 -3.32 0.17 15.11
CA PHE A 150 -2.62 -0.92 14.44
C PHE A 150 -3.40 -1.30 13.18
N PRO A 151 -2.73 -1.58 12.04
CA PRO A 151 -3.45 -1.93 10.82
C PRO A 151 -4.15 -3.29 10.96
N ASP A 152 -5.47 -3.30 10.79
CA ASP A 152 -6.29 -4.52 10.98
C ASP A 152 -5.87 -5.67 10.05
N TYR A 153 -5.37 -5.37 8.85
CA TYR A 153 -4.87 -6.39 7.91
C TYR A 153 -3.65 -7.16 8.44
N LEU A 154 -2.93 -6.63 9.44
CA LEU A 154 -1.84 -7.35 10.10
C LEU A 154 -2.34 -8.28 11.20
N LEU A 155 -3.61 -8.23 11.60
CA LEU A 155 -4.18 -9.19 12.56
C LEU A 155 -4.48 -10.54 11.87
N THR A 156 -4.70 -10.52 10.55
CA THR A 156 -4.99 -11.70 9.74
C THR A 156 -4.16 -11.65 8.46
N VAL A 157 -2.95 -12.20 8.52
CA VAL A 157 -1.99 -12.20 7.42
C VAL A 157 -2.37 -13.25 6.39
N ASP A 158 -2.56 -12.82 5.15
CA ASP A 158 -2.90 -13.66 4.01
C ASP A 158 -1.62 -14.21 3.35
N PRO A 159 -1.36 -15.54 3.42
CA PRO A 159 -0.18 -16.14 2.81
C PRO A 159 -0.10 -15.97 1.30
N SER A 160 -1.25 -15.82 0.61
CA SER A 160 -1.30 -15.62 -0.84
C SER A 160 -0.69 -14.27 -1.27
N GLN A 161 -0.62 -13.31 -0.35
CA GLN A 161 -0.06 -11.98 -0.58
C GLN A 161 1.40 -11.85 -0.14
N SER A 162 2.11 -12.97 0.09
CA SER A 162 3.53 -13.00 0.49
C SER A 162 4.51 -12.34 -0.51
N HIS A 163 4.06 -12.12 -1.74
CA HIS A 163 4.78 -11.38 -2.79
C HIS A 163 4.56 -9.86 -2.72
N ILE A 164 3.55 -9.40 -1.98
CA ILE A 164 3.21 -7.99 -1.73
C ILE A 164 3.72 -7.53 -0.37
N TYR A 165 3.61 -8.38 0.66
CA TYR A 165 4.12 -8.07 1.98
C TYR A 165 4.52 -9.32 2.76
N LYS A 166 5.40 -9.13 3.75
CA LYS A 166 5.84 -10.14 4.70
C LYS A 166 5.81 -9.59 6.11
N VAL A 167 5.52 -10.46 7.08
CA VAL A 167 5.55 -10.14 8.50
C VAL A 167 6.62 -10.98 9.17
N VAL A 168 7.56 -10.31 9.83
CA VAL A 168 8.65 -10.93 10.57
C VAL A 168 8.56 -10.53 12.03
N TYR A 169 8.68 -11.51 12.90
CA TYR A 169 8.60 -11.36 14.33
C TYR A 169 9.95 -11.68 14.99
N LEU A 170 10.51 -10.71 15.72
CA LEU A 170 11.71 -10.95 16.55
C LEU A 170 11.29 -11.55 17.90
N ARG A 171 11.68 -12.80 18.15
CA ARG A 171 11.46 -13.45 19.45
C ARG A 171 12.27 -12.73 20.52
N ARG A 172 11.65 -12.49 21.66
CA ARG A 172 12.35 -11.99 22.85
C ARG A 172 12.82 -13.15 23.71
N GLU A 173 13.96 -12.95 24.36
CA GLU A 173 14.51 -13.91 25.32
C GLU A 173 13.56 -14.15 26.51
N ASP A 174 12.81 -13.12 26.90
CA ASP A 174 11.82 -13.18 27.99
C ASP A 174 10.49 -13.82 27.58
N GLY A 175 10.35 -14.26 26.32
CA GLY A 175 9.13 -14.85 25.79
C GLY A 175 7.94 -13.89 25.68
N SER A 176 8.13 -12.58 25.92
CA SER A 176 7.02 -11.63 25.90
C SER A 176 6.43 -11.47 24.50
N PRO A 177 5.08 -11.49 24.37
CA PRO A 177 4.42 -11.35 23.09
C PRO A 177 4.37 -9.88 22.66
N PHE A 178 4.24 -9.67 21.36
CA PHE A 178 3.80 -8.41 20.79
C PHE A 178 2.35 -8.18 21.22
N PRO A 179 1.96 -6.93 21.55
CA PRO A 179 0.62 -6.65 22.09
C PRO A 179 -0.55 -6.97 21.16
N TYR A 180 -0.29 -7.33 19.90
CA TYR A 180 -1.29 -7.75 18.93
C TYR A 180 -1.08 -9.23 18.61
N ASP A 181 -2.16 -10.00 18.72
CA ASP A 181 -2.20 -11.39 18.26
C ASP A 181 -2.35 -11.40 16.74
N ILE A 182 -1.34 -11.90 16.04
CA ILE A 182 -1.28 -11.92 14.59
C ILE A 182 -1.42 -13.35 14.13
N GLN A 183 -2.46 -13.60 13.34
CA GLN A 183 -2.76 -14.91 12.79
C GLN A 183 -2.28 -15.02 11.35
N GLY A 184 -1.92 -16.23 10.92
CA GLY A 184 -1.51 -16.52 9.54
C GLY A 184 -0.01 -16.72 9.37
N ALA A 185 0.51 -16.43 8.18
CA ALA A 185 1.92 -16.66 7.82
C ALA A 185 2.83 -15.55 8.37
N VAL A 186 3.46 -15.82 9.51
CA VAL A 186 4.46 -14.95 10.15
C VAL A 186 5.79 -15.70 10.25
N ASP A 187 6.86 -15.08 9.77
CA ASP A 187 8.21 -15.60 9.93
C ASP A 187 8.75 -15.20 11.32
N TYR A 188 9.37 -16.14 12.02
CA TYR A 188 9.95 -15.89 13.34
C TYR A 188 11.47 -15.97 13.28
N VAL A 189 12.14 -14.96 13.83
CA VAL A 189 13.60 -14.93 13.98
C VAL A 189 13.97 -14.84 15.46
N SER A 190 15.07 -15.47 15.84
CA SER A 190 15.48 -15.64 17.25
C SER A 190 16.47 -14.56 17.71
N SER A 191 17.05 -13.81 16.80
CA SER A 191 18.03 -12.78 17.14
C SER A 191 18.03 -11.61 16.15
N PHE A 192 18.63 -10.50 16.57
CA PHE A 192 18.82 -9.34 15.69
C PHE A 192 19.76 -9.66 14.50
N ALA A 193 20.76 -10.53 14.71
CA ALA A 193 21.66 -10.97 13.66
C ALA A 193 20.89 -11.75 12.57
N GLU A 194 20.01 -12.66 12.97
CA GLU A 194 19.14 -13.41 12.07
C GLU A 194 18.15 -12.49 11.34
N LEU A 195 17.56 -11.52 12.04
CA LEU A 195 16.72 -10.49 11.42
C LEU A 195 17.48 -9.72 10.33
N SER A 196 18.73 -9.36 10.60
CA SER A 196 19.58 -8.62 9.65
C SER A 196 19.89 -9.45 8.40
N ILE A 197 20.16 -10.75 8.57
CA ILE A 197 20.35 -11.70 7.47
C ILE A 197 19.05 -11.85 6.67
N TYR A 198 17.91 -11.97 7.35
CA TYR A 198 16.60 -12.06 6.70
C TYR A 198 16.35 -10.86 5.78
N ILE A 199 16.56 -9.64 6.28
CA ILE A 199 16.37 -8.41 5.49
C ILE A 199 17.29 -8.42 4.27
N LYS A 200 18.59 -8.73 4.45
CA LYS A 200 19.55 -8.78 3.35
C LYS A 200 19.19 -9.82 2.29
N ASN A 201 18.75 -11.00 2.71
CA ASN A 201 18.31 -12.05 1.81
C ASN A 201 17.07 -11.63 1.01
N LEU A 202 16.12 -10.88 1.60
CA LEU A 202 14.97 -10.34 0.88
C LEU A 202 15.40 -9.46 -0.31
N GLY A 203 16.43 -8.64 -0.12
CA GLY A 203 17.01 -7.83 -1.21
C GLY A 203 17.62 -8.68 -2.32
N ASN A 204 18.25 -9.81 -1.98
CA ASN A 204 18.90 -10.70 -2.93
C ASN A 204 17.92 -11.55 -3.76
N THR A 205 16.70 -11.80 -3.27
CA THR A 205 15.69 -12.56 -4.04
C THR A 205 14.99 -11.72 -5.12
N GLY A 206 15.27 -10.42 -5.20
CA GLY A 206 14.54 -9.49 -6.07
C GLY A 206 13.10 -9.22 -5.61
N SER A 207 12.74 -9.65 -4.40
CA SER A 207 11.40 -9.40 -3.84
C SER A 207 11.18 -7.91 -3.62
N LYS A 208 10.00 -7.42 -4.01
CA LYS A 208 9.54 -6.05 -3.73
C LYS A 208 8.45 -5.99 -2.66
N ALA A 209 8.25 -7.09 -1.94
CA ALA A 209 7.32 -7.15 -0.84
C ALA A 209 7.70 -6.17 0.29
N ASP A 210 6.70 -5.51 0.85
CA ASP A 210 6.88 -4.74 2.08
C ASP A 210 7.25 -5.64 3.24
N LEU A 211 8.02 -5.12 4.17
CA LEU A 211 8.45 -5.86 5.34
C LEU A 211 7.92 -5.19 6.62
N PHE A 212 7.04 -5.90 7.31
CA PHE A 212 6.57 -5.54 8.64
C PHE A 212 7.40 -6.28 9.69
N ILE A 213 8.20 -5.55 10.44
CA ILE A 213 9.09 -6.08 11.48
C ILE A 213 8.49 -5.74 12.84
N LEU A 214 8.17 -6.76 13.61
CA LEU A 214 7.44 -6.65 14.87
C LEU A 214 8.23 -7.17 16.06
N ASN A 215 7.78 -6.76 17.25
CA ASN A 215 8.36 -7.11 18.54
C ASN A 215 9.83 -6.68 18.71
N ILE A 216 10.19 -5.54 18.12
CA ILE A 216 11.52 -4.93 18.28
C ILE A 216 11.51 -3.86 19.37
N ASP A 217 12.68 -3.55 19.89
CA ASP A 217 12.87 -2.39 20.76
C ASP A 217 13.17 -1.12 19.95
N LYS A 218 12.79 0.04 20.51
CA LYS A 218 13.04 1.34 19.88
C LYS A 218 14.53 1.58 19.63
N SER A 219 15.41 1.06 20.50
CA SER A 219 16.87 1.14 20.37
C SER A 219 17.42 0.38 19.17
N GLN A 220 16.74 -0.67 18.69
CA GLN A 220 17.19 -1.49 17.55
C GLN A 220 16.92 -0.84 16.19
N ARG A 221 16.07 0.18 16.14
CA ARG A 221 15.60 0.79 14.87
C ARG A 221 16.67 1.43 14.01
N PRO A 222 17.63 2.20 14.55
CA PRO A 222 18.64 2.82 13.72
C PRO A 222 19.38 1.79 12.86
N GLU A 223 19.69 0.63 13.44
CA GLU A 223 20.35 -0.46 12.71
C GLU A 223 19.40 -1.13 11.71
N ILE A 224 18.13 -1.37 12.07
CA ILE A 224 17.12 -1.86 11.10
C ILE A 224 17.00 -0.92 9.91
N TYR A 225 16.95 0.39 10.15
CA TYR A 225 16.85 1.38 9.08
C TYR A 225 18.06 1.36 8.17
N LYS A 226 19.25 1.21 8.75
CA LYS A 226 20.49 1.07 8.01
C LYS A 226 20.47 -0.20 7.14
N VAL A 227 20.17 -1.36 7.71
CA VAL A 227 20.11 -2.63 6.95
C VAL A 227 19.05 -2.58 5.85
N CYS A 228 17.88 -2.01 6.10
CA CYS A 228 16.86 -1.79 5.07
C CYS A 228 17.34 -0.84 3.97
N SER A 229 18.06 0.23 4.33
CA SER A 229 18.59 1.19 3.37
C SER A 229 19.69 0.59 2.49
N GLU A 230 20.51 -0.34 3.02
CA GLU A 230 21.55 -1.06 2.25
C GLU A 230 20.94 -1.84 1.07
N ILE A 231 19.69 -2.26 1.16
CA ILE A 231 18.96 -2.97 0.10
C ILE A 231 17.95 -2.08 -0.64
N GLY A 232 17.98 -0.76 -0.43
CA GLY A 232 17.12 0.21 -1.11
C GLY A 232 15.69 0.33 -0.58
N MET A 233 15.39 -0.21 0.61
CA MET A 233 14.10 -0.02 1.28
C MET A 233 14.11 1.23 2.15
N LYS A 234 12.95 1.89 2.24
CA LYS A 234 12.73 2.98 3.18
C LYS A 234 12.00 2.47 4.41
N ALA A 235 12.71 2.44 5.54
CA ALA A 235 12.15 2.01 6.81
C ALA A 235 11.61 3.20 7.63
N ARG A 236 10.54 2.94 8.39
CA ARG A 236 9.91 3.91 9.30
C ARG A 236 9.21 3.19 10.45
N PRO A 237 8.90 3.87 11.57
CA PRO A 237 8.08 3.26 12.61
C PRO A 237 6.74 2.80 12.04
N LEU A 238 6.30 1.60 12.43
CA LEU A 238 4.96 1.13 12.11
C LEU A 238 3.94 2.00 12.85
N LEU A 239 2.94 2.50 12.12
CA LEU A 239 1.87 3.32 12.67
C LEU A 239 1.03 2.51 13.65
N GLY A 240 0.53 3.15 14.73
CA GLY A 240 -0.14 2.45 15.83
C GLY A 240 0.76 1.56 16.71
N CYS A 241 2.02 1.33 16.29
CA CYS A 241 3.01 0.49 16.96
C CYS A 241 4.38 1.16 17.03
N SER A 242 4.40 2.48 17.14
CA SER A 242 5.61 3.29 17.01
C SER A 242 6.64 3.07 18.10
N ASN A 243 6.47 2.14 19.04
CA ASN A 243 7.49 1.71 20.00
C ASN A 243 7.97 0.27 19.80
N ARG A 244 7.27 -0.56 19.00
CA ARG A 244 7.58 -1.99 18.85
C ARG A 244 7.51 -2.54 17.42
N GLY A 245 7.19 -1.72 16.42
CA GLY A 245 7.13 -2.14 15.03
C GLY A 245 7.85 -1.17 14.09
N VAL A 246 8.34 -1.71 12.99
CA VAL A 246 8.89 -1.01 11.83
C VAL A 246 8.21 -1.55 10.58
N VAL A 247 7.92 -0.66 9.63
CA VAL A 247 7.58 -1.03 8.26
C VAL A 247 8.71 -0.54 7.36
N ALA A 248 9.18 -1.42 6.47
CA ALA A 248 10.12 -1.09 5.42
C ALA A 248 9.47 -1.38 4.07
N GLU A 249 9.59 -0.46 3.14
CA GLU A 249 8.94 -0.54 1.83
C GLU A 249 9.88 -0.09 0.72
N TYR A 250 9.76 -0.72 -0.45
CA TYR A 250 10.38 -0.20 -1.66
C TYR A 250 9.60 1.00 -2.17
N LEU A 251 10.31 1.98 -2.74
CA LEU A 251 9.67 3.04 -3.49
C LEU A 251 9.31 2.48 -4.87
N LEU A 252 8.03 2.18 -5.08
CA LEU A 252 7.50 1.70 -6.34
C LEU A 252 6.99 2.86 -7.19
N THR A 253 7.21 2.77 -8.49
CA THR A 253 6.56 3.61 -9.51
C THR A 253 5.09 3.24 -9.64
N GLY A 254 4.27 4.15 -10.17
CA GLY A 254 2.85 3.85 -10.42
C GLY A 254 2.63 2.63 -11.34
N ARG A 255 3.56 2.37 -12.26
CA ARG A 255 3.52 1.22 -13.17
C ARG A 255 3.84 -0.10 -12.47
N GLU A 256 4.81 -0.12 -11.56
CA GLU A 256 5.11 -1.30 -10.74
C GLU A 256 3.93 -1.63 -9.81
N VAL A 257 3.33 -0.62 -9.19
CA VAL A 257 2.11 -0.79 -8.36
C VAL A 257 0.95 -1.33 -9.21
N PHE A 258 0.76 -0.80 -10.43
CA PHE A 258 -0.26 -1.29 -11.35
C PHE A 258 -0.08 -2.78 -11.68
N GLN A 259 1.14 -3.20 -12.01
CA GLN A 259 1.43 -4.61 -12.32
C GLN A 259 1.15 -5.54 -11.14
N GLN A 260 1.54 -5.14 -9.93
CA GLN A 260 1.19 -5.89 -8.70
C GLN A 260 -0.32 -6.01 -8.54
N LEU A 261 -1.06 -4.91 -8.68
CA LEU A 261 -2.52 -4.90 -8.56
C LEU A 261 -3.18 -5.82 -9.58
N ILE A 262 -2.76 -5.79 -10.84
CA ILE A 262 -3.30 -6.69 -11.88
C ILE A 262 -3.09 -8.16 -11.48
N SER A 263 -1.91 -8.52 -10.97
CA SER A 263 -1.64 -9.88 -10.51
C SER A 263 -2.47 -10.31 -9.28
N CYS A 264 -2.93 -9.34 -8.48
CA CYS A 264 -3.75 -9.56 -7.28
C CYS A 264 -5.26 -9.37 -7.51
N GLY A 265 -5.72 -9.28 -8.77
CA GLY A 265 -7.15 -9.08 -9.05
C GLY A 265 -7.66 -7.66 -8.76
N GLY A 266 -6.78 -6.67 -8.76
CA GLY A 266 -7.09 -5.26 -8.61
C GLY A 266 -7.02 -4.72 -7.18
N ASP A 267 -6.64 -5.53 -6.19
CA ASP A 267 -6.59 -5.08 -4.80
C ASP A 267 -5.39 -5.63 -4.02
N THR A 268 -4.82 -4.82 -3.14
CA THR A 268 -3.71 -5.19 -2.23
C THR A 268 -3.94 -4.63 -0.83
N ILE A 269 -3.06 -4.93 0.13
CA ILE A 269 -3.10 -4.27 1.45
C ILE A 269 -2.92 -2.74 1.39
N LYS A 270 -2.23 -2.22 0.36
CA LYS A 270 -1.88 -0.81 0.22
C LYS A 270 -2.85 -0.06 -0.68
N TYR A 271 -3.13 -0.65 -1.84
CA TYR A 271 -3.71 0.05 -2.97
C TYR A 271 -4.93 -0.69 -3.50
N HIS A 272 -5.84 0.07 -4.08
CA HIS A 272 -6.97 -0.40 -4.86
C HIS A 272 -6.86 0.11 -6.30
N LEU A 273 -7.13 -0.74 -7.28
CA LEU A 273 -7.16 -0.43 -8.69
C LEU A 273 -8.61 -0.26 -9.17
N TYR A 274 -8.90 0.90 -9.72
CA TYR A 274 -10.15 1.19 -10.40
C TYR A 274 -9.94 1.09 -11.91
N PRO A 275 -10.68 0.21 -12.61
CA PRO A 275 -10.70 0.20 -14.07
C PRO A 275 -11.37 1.48 -14.63
N PRO A 276 -11.20 1.75 -15.93
CA PRO A 276 -11.85 2.89 -16.57
C PRO A 276 -13.37 2.86 -16.36
N GLY A 277 -13.93 4.03 -16.05
CA GLY A 277 -15.36 4.21 -15.85
C GLY A 277 -15.87 3.83 -14.46
N SER A 278 -15.05 3.21 -13.60
CA SER A 278 -15.45 2.87 -12.23
C SER A 278 -15.68 4.11 -11.36
N GLU A 279 -16.65 4.00 -10.44
CA GLU A 279 -16.89 4.97 -9.37
C GLU A 279 -15.66 5.06 -8.45
N CYS A 280 -15.14 6.28 -8.25
CA CYS A 280 -13.97 6.58 -7.45
C CYS A 280 -14.30 7.70 -6.46
N SER A 281 -13.73 7.59 -5.26
CA SER A 281 -13.94 8.47 -4.09
C SER A 281 -13.69 9.98 -4.31
N ILE A 282 -12.93 10.39 -5.33
CA ILE A 282 -12.53 11.80 -5.52
C ILE A 282 -13.70 12.71 -5.96
N ILE A 283 -14.66 12.20 -6.72
CA ILE A 283 -15.75 13.05 -7.25
C ILE A 283 -16.80 13.35 -6.16
N ALA A 284 -16.92 12.49 -5.15
CA ALA A 284 -17.81 12.72 -4.01
C ALA A 284 -17.46 13.99 -3.21
N VAL A 285 -16.24 14.53 -3.33
CA VAL A 285 -15.83 15.78 -2.66
C VAL A 285 -16.31 17.01 -3.43
N LYS A 286 -16.19 17.04 -4.77
CA LYS A 286 -16.73 18.15 -5.58
C LYS A 286 -18.25 18.17 -5.52
N GLU A 287 -18.90 17.00 -5.57
CA GLU A 287 -20.36 16.92 -5.45
C GLU A 287 -20.86 17.37 -4.07
N LYS A 288 -20.20 16.97 -2.97
CA LYS A 288 -20.54 17.46 -1.62
C LYS A 288 -20.25 18.94 -1.43
N ASP A 289 -19.12 19.44 -1.93
CA ASP A 289 -18.78 20.86 -1.81
C ASP A 289 -19.70 21.73 -2.69
N ASP A 290 -20.07 21.27 -3.89
CA ASP A 290 -21.03 21.94 -4.77
C ASP A 290 -22.47 21.85 -4.24
N GLU A 291 -22.82 20.77 -3.53
CA GLU A 291 -24.12 20.60 -2.87
C GLU A 291 -24.20 21.43 -1.58
N LEU A 292 -23.11 21.51 -0.80
CA LEU A 292 -22.98 22.40 0.36
C LEU A 292 -22.98 23.87 -0.08
N ALA A 293 -22.28 24.21 -1.17
CA ALA A 293 -22.29 25.56 -1.76
C ALA A 293 -23.66 25.93 -2.33
N ARG A 294 -24.37 25.00 -3.00
CA ARG A 294 -25.77 25.19 -3.43
C ARG A 294 -26.72 25.36 -2.25
N HIS A 295 -26.55 24.59 -1.17
CA HIS A 295 -27.35 24.77 0.04
C HIS A 295 -27.08 26.11 0.74
N LEU A 296 -25.83 26.57 0.74
CA LEU A 296 -25.45 27.89 1.25
C LEU A 296 -25.88 29.04 0.33
N SER A 297 -26.04 28.80 -0.98
CA SER A 297 -26.51 29.79 -1.95
C SER A 297 -28.02 29.87 -2.07
N THR A 298 -28.78 28.88 -1.57
CA THR A 298 -30.23 29.03 -1.43
C THR A 298 -30.55 30.03 -0.32
N GLU A 299 -31.38 31.03 -0.64
CA GLU A 299 -31.76 32.23 0.15
C GLU A 299 -32.29 31.99 1.58
N LYS A 300 -32.25 30.76 2.11
CA LYS A 300 -32.69 30.42 3.46
C LYS A 300 -31.74 30.91 4.56
N TRP A 301 -30.45 31.09 4.29
CA TRP A 301 -29.49 31.54 5.32
C TRP A 301 -29.56 33.05 5.61
N SER A 302 -29.94 33.88 4.63
CA SER A 302 -30.08 35.33 4.80
C SER A 302 -31.28 35.68 5.69
N ALA A 303 -32.37 34.91 5.60
CA ALA A 303 -33.56 35.07 6.45
C ALA A 303 -33.29 34.72 7.92
N GLU A 304 -32.45 33.71 8.19
CA GLU A 304 -32.11 33.26 9.55
C GLU A 304 -31.16 34.25 10.25
N GLN A 305 -30.18 34.81 9.53
CA GLN A 305 -29.30 35.88 10.04
C GLN A 305 -30.07 37.17 10.38
N LEU A 306 -31.10 37.50 9.60
CA LEU A 306 -31.96 38.68 9.86
C LEU A 306 -32.87 38.46 11.08
N ARG A 307 -33.28 37.22 11.38
CA ARG A 307 -34.03 36.88 12.61
C ARG A 307 -33.15 36.94 13.86
N ILE A 308 -31.90 36.51 13.76
CA ILE A 308 -30.96 36.53 14.89
C ILE A 308 -30.55 37.97 15.24
N ARG A 309 -30.34 38.83 14.24
CA ARG A 309 -30.02 40.26 14.47
C ARG A 309 -31.18 41.11 15.01
N LYS A 310 -32.42 40.64 14.93
CA LYS A 310 -33.59 41.32 15.53
C LYS A 310 -33.90 40.87 16.96
N ARG A 311 -33.10 39.94 17.53
CA ARG A 311 -33.25 39.43 18.90
C ARG A 311 -32.08 39.78 19.82
N VAL A 312 -31.14 40.61 19.38
CA VAL A 312 -30.09 41.23 20.21
C VAL A 312 -30.41 42.69 20.38
#